data_AF-A0A2T7UAZ1-F1
#
_entry.id   AF-A0A2T7UAZ1-F1
#
_cell.length_a   1.000
_cell.length_b   1.000
_cell.length_c   1.000
_cell.angle_alpha   90.00
_cell.angle_beta   90.00
_cell.angle_gamma   90.00
#
_symmetry.space_group_name_H-M   'P 1'
#
loop_
_entity.id
_entity.type
_entity.pdbx_description
1 polymer ?
#
loop_
_entity_poly.entity_id
_entity_poly.type
_entity_poly.pdbx_seq_one_letter_code
_entity_poly.pdbx_strand_id
1 'polypeptide(L)'
;MPHGTIFAHGFSWRKRALLRQFTQRPDIVFVRHAAQVPEGATLLLWGAAAGPAGLGAGVKVVRLEDGFLRSVGLGADLTRPLSWVIDPLGIYFDARQPSALEDMLQSVVFSPALLERAAHFRRQVVASGLSKYNLSAAPWSRPDTPKPLVLVLGQVETDASIATGTLGIKTNMALLQAVRQARPDAWVVYKPHPDVVAGLRQAGAQEAQAMLWCNEVVLQASMSQMLDALNPQDEVHVMTSLTGFEALLRGIQVVCYGQPFYAGWGLTLDRQPHPRRTRRLSLDELVAAALLLYPVYVSRVSGQRCLPEQALQELLAWRGQSPGGVVWWRRWLRPLLARA
;
A
#
# COMPACT_ATOMS: atom_id res chain seq x y z
N MET A 1 19.93 8.31 5.87
CA MET A 1 19.43 9.09 7.03
C MET A 1 20.36 10.27 7.23
N PRO A 2 19.84 11.47 7.50
CA PRO A 2 20.69 12.65 7.74
C PRO A 2 21.53 12.54 9.03
N HIS A 3 22.69 13.22 9.03
CA HIS A 3 23.56 13.37 10.19
C HIS A 3 22.98 14.40 11.17
N GLY A 4 23.11 14.17 12.49
CA GLY A 4 22.56 15.03 13.55
C GLY A 4 21.32 14.47 14.24
N THR A 5 20.89 15.11 15.33
CA THR A 5 19.72 14.69 16.14
C THR A 5 18.43 14.71 15.32
N ILE A 6 17.67 13.62 15.40
CA ILE A 6 16.40 13.46 14.66
C ILE A 6 15.22 13.60 15.62
N PHE A 7 14.22 14.38 15.22
CA PHE A 7 13.01 14.62 15.97
C PHE A 7 11.85 13.82 15.36
N ALA A 8 10.88 13.41 16.17
CA ALA A 8 9.70 12.67 15.70
C ALA A 8 8.43 13.15 16.39
N HIS A 9 7.38 13.40 15.61
CA HIS A 9 6.10 13.91 16.09
C HIS A 9 4.94 12.96 15.78
N GLY A 10 3.99 12.82 16.72
CA GLY A 10 2.76 12.04 16.51
C GLY A 10 2.92 10.51 16.61
N PHE A 11 4.00 10.02 17.22
CA PHE A 11 4.23 8.57 17.40
C PHE A 11 3.78 8.08 18.78
N SER A 12 2.82 7.15 18.78
CA SER A 12 2.40 6.40 19.98
C SER A 12 3.55 5.57 20.55
N TRP A 13 3.52 5.28 21.85
CA TRP A 13 4.62 4.61 22.56
C TRP A 13 5.10 3.32 21.88
N ARG A 14 4.18 2.52 21.32
CA ARG A 14 4.51 1.31 20.55
C ARG A 14 5.25 1.62 19.26
N LYS A 15 4.78 2.62 18.51
CA LYS A 15 5.45 3.06 17.29
C LYS A 15 6.82 3.69 17.57
N ARG A 16 7.08 4.23 18.77
CA ARG A 16 8.41 4.78 19.13
C ARG A 16 9.51 3.73 19.13
N ALA A 17 9.22 2.54 19.68
CA ALA A 17 10.18 1.43 19.69
C ALA A 17 10.47 0.94 18.26
N LEU A 18 9.41 0.77 17.46
CA LEU A 18 9.54 0.42 16.05
C LEU A 18 10.30 1.49 15.26
N LEU A 19 10.01 2.76 15.53
CA LEU A 19 10.67 3.87 14.86
C LEU A 19 12.18 3.79 15.01
N ARG A 20 12.67 3.72 16.26
CA ARG A 20 14.12 3.60 16.53
C ARG A 20 14.75 2.40 15.82
N GLN A 21 14.01 1.31 15.72
CA GLN A 21 14.47 0.09 15.08
C GLN A 21 14.53 0.21 13.54
N PHE A 22 13.49 0.72 12.88
CA PHE A 22 13.47 0.91 11.42
C PHE A 22 14.49 1.98 10.98
N THR A 23 14.65 3.03 11.79
CA THR A 23 15.64 4.07 11.52
C THR A 23 17.05 3.66 11.92
N GLN A 24 17.21 2.64 12.77
CA GLN A 24 18.47 2.28 13.46
C GLN A 24 19.06 3.49 14.21
N ARG A 25 18.18 4.26 14.86
CA ARG A 25 18.53 5.51 15.57
C ARG A 25 17.93 5.50 16.98
N PRO A 26 18.71 5.11 18.02
CA PRO A 26 18.20 5.09 19.39
C PRO A 26 17.99 6.51 19.95
N ASP A 27 18.70 7.49 19.40
CA ASP A 27 18.77 8.90 19.81
C ASP A 27 17.60 9.77 19.28
N ILE A 28 16.55 9.18 18.70
CA ILE A 28 15.37 9.94 18.27
C ILE A 28 14.68 10.62 19.45
N VAL A 29 14.49 11.93 19.32
CA VAL A 29 13.80 12.80 20.28
C VAL A 29 12.33 12.93 19.89
N PHE A 30 11.42 12.57 20.81
CA PHE A 30 9.98 12.65 20.55
C PHE A 30 9.42 13.98 21.02
N VAL A 31 8.74 14.69 20.12
CA VAL A 31 8.24 16.05 20.36
C VAL A 31 6.73 16.14 20.18
N ARG A 32 6.12 17.07 20.91
CA ARG A 32 4.69 17.40 20.81
C ARG A 32 4.46 18.74 20.13
N HIS A 33 5.35 19.71 20.33
CA HIS A 33 5.19 21.09 19.87
C HIS A 33 6.35 21.49 18.95
N ALA A 34 6.06 22.42 18.03
CA ALA A 34 7.04 22.90 17.07
C ALA A 34 8.27 23.57 17.72
N ALA A 35 8.08 24.29 18.83
CA ALA A 35 9.17 24.92 19.59
C ALA A 35 10.24 23.93 20.12
N GLN A 36 9.95 22.64 20.12
CA GLN A 36 10.90 21.58 20.52
C GLN A 36 11.75 21.08 19.35
N VAL A 37 11.48 21.54 18.13
CA VAL A 37 12.22 21.19 16.91
C VAL A 37 13.10 22.38 16.55
N PRO A 38 14.43 22.28 16.71
CA PRO A 38 15.35 23.35 16.33
C PRO A 38 15.27 23.67 14.83
N GLU A 39 15.62 24.90 14.48
CA GLU A 39 15.77 25.30 13.07
C GLU A 39 16.79 24.41 12.34
N GLY A 40 16.52 24.12 11.07
CA GLY A 40 17.36 23.24 10.26
C GLY A 40 17.36 21.75 10.66
N ALA A 41 16.65 21.36 11.73
CA ALA A 41 16.59 19.97 12.18
C ALA A 41 15.80 19.06 11.22
N THR A 42 15.93 17.75 11.41
CA THR A 42 15.11 16.75 10.71
C THR A 42 13.93 16.30 11.57
N LEU A 43 12.72 16.38 11.04
CA LEU A 43 11.48 15.93 11.68
C LEU A 43 10.88 14.73 10.93
N LEU A 44 10.67 13.64 11.66
CA LEU A 44 9.96 12.46 11.17
C LEU A 44 8.46 12.62 11.42
N LEU A 45 7.67 12.36 10.38
CA LEU A 45 6.21 12.32 10.41
C LEU A 45 5.69 11.00 9.83
N TRP A 46 4.53 10.54 10.28
CA TRP A 46 3.87 9.35 9.73
C TRP A 46 2.87 9.73 8.63
N GLY A 47 2.95 9.06 7.48
CA GLY A 47 2.09 9.26 6.31
C GLY A 47 2.00 10.74 5.90
N ALA A 48 0.77 11.19 5.63
CA ALA A 48 0.46 12.57 5.24
C ALA A 48 0.19 13.52 6.43
N ALA A 49 0.59 13.17 7.66
CA ALA A 49 0.39 14.04 8.82
C ALA A 49 1.01 15.43 8.59
N ALA A 50 0.31 16.49 8.99
CA ALA A 50 0.72 17.88 8.77
C ALA A 50 1.91 18.33 9.64
N GLY A 51 2.21 17.61 10.73
CA GLY A 51 3.18 18.05 11.74
C GLY A 51 2.61 19.11 12.69
N PRO A 52 3.37 19.53 13.73
CA PRO A 52 2.92 20.57 14.64
C PRO A 52 2.89 21.94 13.96
N ALA A 53 1.91 22.78 14.27
CA ALA A 53 1.83 24.14 13.73
C ALA A 53 3.01 25.00 14.22
N GLY A 54 3.52 25.89 13.35
CA GLY A 54 4.60 26.83 13.67
C GLY A 54 6.00 26.23 13.63
N LEU A 55 6.27 25.24 12.78
CA LEU A 55 7.63 24.74 12.55
C LEU A 55 8.55 25.86 12.06
N GLY A 56 9.74 25.93 12.65
CA GLY A 56 10.77 26.90 12.27
C GLY A 56 11.27 26.72 10.84
N ALA A 57 11.95 27.74 10.32
CA ALA A 57 12.50 27.72 8.97
C ALA A 57 13.53 26.59 8.79
N GLY A 58 13.59 26.03 7.57
CA GLY A 58 14.61 25.05 7.19
C GLY A 58 14.47 23.64 7.80
N VAL A 59 13.41 23.36 8.58
CA VAL A 59 13.14 22.01 9.08
C VAL A 59 12.92 21.04 7.91
N LYS A 60 13.71 19.97 7.87
CA LYS A 60 13.61 18.92 6.85
C LYS A 60 12.60 17.88 7.31
N VAL A 61 11.54 17.66 6.54
CA VAL A 61 10.52 16.66 6.86
C VAL A 61 10.85 15.35 6.15
N VAL A 62 10.88 14.26 6.91
CA VAL A 62 10.96 12.89 6.37
C VAL A 62 9.67 12.17 6.73
N ARG A 63 8.99 11.60 5.73
CA ARG A 63 7.75 10.87 5.93
C ARG A 63 8.01 9.37 5.99
N LEU A 64 7.29 8.72 6.91
CA LEU A 64 7.37 7.29 7.15
C LEU A 64 6.01 6.67 6.87
N GLU A 65 6.00 5.48 6.30
CA GLU A 65 4.77 4.70 6.16
C GLU A 65 5.09 3.21 6.17
N ASP A 66 4.09 2.35 6.30
CA ASP A 66 4.27 0.92 6.13
C ASP A 66 4.76 0.60 4.70
N GLY A 67 5.69 -0.36 4.60
CA GLY A 67 6.18 -0.88 3.33
C GLY A 67 5.17 -1.77 2.63
N PHE A 68 5.41 -2.06 1.35
CA PHE A 68 4.46 -2.81 0.52
C PHE A 68 4.37 -4.30 0.91
N LEU A 69 5.45 -4.88 1.44
CA LEU A 69 5.48 -6.22 2.02
C LEU A 69 5.52 -6.12 3.55
N ARG A 70 4.35 -5.97 4.17
CA ARG A 70 4.23 -5.53 5.56
C ARG A 70 4.18 -6.65 6.59
N SER A 71 3.21 -7.58 6.48
CA SER A 71 2.88 -8.54 7.54
C SER A 71 1.95 -9.67 7.06
N VAL A 72 1.87 -10.76 7.83
CA VAL A 72 0.77 -11.74 7.74
C VAL A 72 -0.43 -11.20 8.54
N GLY A 73 -1.60 -11.04 7.90
CA GLY A 73 -2.84 -10.53 8.52
C GLY A 73 -3.15 -9.05 8.23
N LEU A 74 -4.27 -8.52 8.74
CA LEU A 74 -4.68 -7.13 8.51
C LEU A 74 -3.70 -6.16 9.19
N GLY A 75 -3.48 -5.00 8.58
CA GLY A 75 -2.76 -3.89 9.23
C GLY A 75 -3.38 -3.46 10.56
N ALA A 76 -4.69 -3.70 10.72
CA ALA A 76 -5.49 -3.46 11.92
C ALA A 76 -5.26 -4.46 13.07
N ASP A 77 -4.58 -5.60 12.84
CA ASP A 77 -4.38 -6.64 13.86
C ASP A 77 -3.17 -6.38 14.78
N LEU A 78 -2.60 -5.16 14.75
CA LEU A 78 -1.46 -4.73 15.57
C LEU A 78 -0.22 -5.64 15.40
N THR A 79 -0.09 -6.28 14.23
CA THR A 79 1.04 -7.13 13.88
C THR A 79 2.29 -6.30 13.62
N ARG A 80 3.43 -6.70 14.21
CA ARG A 80 4.72 -6.03 14.00
C ARG A 80 5.08 -6.05 12.50
N PRO A 81 5.24 -4.89 11.85
CA PRO A 81 5.60 -4.83 10.44
C PRO A 81 7.05 -5.28 10.24
N LEU A 82 7.34 -5.82 9.06
CA LEU A 82 8.69 -6.18 8.61
C LEU A 82 9.32 -5.11 7.71
N SER A 83 8.52 -4.17 7.21
CA SER A 83 8.95 -3.18 6.22
C SER A 83 8.30 -1.83 6.47
N TRP A 84 9.09 -0.76 6.42
CA TRP A 84 8.66 0.64 6.37
C TRP A 84 9.32 1.36 5.21
N VAL A 85 8.65 2.37 4.66
CA VAL A 85 9.28 3.33 3.75
C VAL A 85 9.75 4.54 4.53
N ILE A 86 10.85 5.14 4.08
CA ILE A 86 11.45 6.33 4.68
C ILE A 86 11.74 7.32 3.56
N ASP A 87 10.86 8.30 3.40
CA ASP A 87 10.85 9.19 2.25
C ASP A 87 11.27 10.61 2.67
N PRO A 88 12.46 11.08 2.25
CA PRO A 88 12.93 12.42 2.57
C PRO A 88 12.37 13.54 1.67
N LEU A 89 11.59 13.23 0.64
CA LEU A 89 11.05 14.21 -0.31
C LEU A 89 9.53 14.40 -0.16
N GLY A 90 8.80 13.31 0.02
CA GLY A 90 7.34 13.30 0.05
C GLY A 90 6.84 11.98 0.61
N ILE A 91 5.86 11.35 -0.03
CA ILE A 91 5.46 9.97 0.29
C ILE A 91 4.81 9.35 -0.96
N TYR A 92 5.03 8.06 -1.20
CA TYR A 92 4.68 7.38 -2.47
C TYR A 92 3.23 7.53 -2.94
N PHE A 93 2.28 7.71 -2.01
CA PHE A 93 0.85 7.80 -2.36
C PHE A 93 0.38 9.25 -2.61
N ASP A 94 1.19 10.27 -2.32
CA ASP A 94 0.83 11.67 -2.51
C ASP A 94 1.25 12.13 -3.91
N ALA A 95 0.30 12.19 -4.85
CA ALA A 95 0.54 12.57 -6.23
C ALA A 95 0.65 14.10 -6.43
N ARG A 96 0.45 14.91 -5.38
CA ARG A 96 0.50 16.38 -5.48
C ARG A 96 1.92 16.93 -5.46
N GLN A 97 2.88 16.15 -4.98
CA GLN A 97 4.28 16.53 -4.84
C GLN A 97 5.23 15.36 -5.17
N PRO A 98 6.51 15.61 -5.46
CA PRO A 98 7.49 14.55 -5.64
C PRO A 98 7.64 13.67 -4.41
N SER A 99 8.01 12.41 -4.65
CA SER A 99 8.41 11.44 -3.61
C SER A 99 9.77 10.86 -3.97
N ALA A 100 10.51 10.33 -2.99
CA ALA A 100 11.79 9.69 -3.28
C ALA A 100 11.63 8.43 -4.14
N LEU A 101 10.48 7.75 -4.08
CA LEU A 101 10.16 6.66 -4.99
C LEU A 101 9.97 7.16 -6.42
N GLU A 102 9.22 8.25 -6.61
CA GLU A 102 9.01 8.85 -7.93
C GLU A 102 10.33 9.33 -8.55
N ASP A 103 11.17 10.01 -7.77
CA ASP A 103 12.49 10.46 -8.20
C ASP A 103 13.38 9.29 -8.63
N MET A 104 13.39 8.20 -7.84
CA MET A 104 14.12 6.97 -8.17
C MET A 104 13.63 6.36 -9.50
N LEU A 105 12.31 6.22 -9.66
CA LEU A 105 11.70 5.67 -10.88
C LEU A 105 11.98 6.54 -12.11
N GLN A 106 11.97 7.87 -11.94
CA GLN A 106 12.19 8.82 -13.01
C GLN A 106 13.66 8.86 -13.47
N SER A 107 14.62 8.77 -12.54
CA SER A 107 16.02 9.14 -12.80
C SER A 107 17.03 7.98 -12.78
N VAL A 108 16.75 6.87 -12.07
CA VAL A 108 17.74 5.81 -11.89
C VAL A 108 17.81 4.89 -13.10
N VAL A 109 19.04 4.61 -13.55
CA VAL A 109 19.33 3.52 -14.50
C VAL A 109 19.56 2.25 -13.69
N PHE A 110 18.66 1.26 -13.84
CA PHE A 110 18.74 -0.01 -13.13
C PHE A 110 19.68 -0.97 -13.86
N SER A 111 20.64 -1.56 -13.14
CA SER A 111 21.58 -2.50 -13.75
C SER A 111 20.90 -3.82 -14.14
N PRO A 112 21.39 -4.53 -15.18
CA PRO A 112 20.83 -5.83 -15.58
C PRO A 112 20.74 -6.83 -14.42
N ALA A 113 21.77 -6.91 -13.59
CA ALA A 113 21.79 -7.79 -12.41
C ALA A 113 20.70 -7.43 -11.38
N LEU A 114 20.41 -6.13 -11.19
CA LEU A 114 19.33 -5.70 -10.31
C LEU A 114 17.95 -6.04 -10.90
N LEU A 115 17.78 -5.92 -12.21
CA LEU A 115 16.55 -6.31 -12.89
C LEU A 115 16.31 -7.82 -12.85
N GLU A 116 17.35 -8.63 -13.01
CA GLU A 116 17.26 -10.09 -12.82
C GLU A 116 16.87 -10.45 -11.39
N ARG A 117 17.48 -9.79 -10.39
CA ARG A 117 17.11 -9.93 -8.98
C ARG A 117 15.66 -9.52 -8.74
N ALA A 118 15.20 -8.42 -9.31
CA ALA A 118 13.83 -7.94 -9.21
C ALA A 118 12.83 -8.93 -9.83
N ALA A 119 13.12 -9.46 -11.02
CA ALA A 119 12.28 -10.45 -11.69
C ALA A 119 12.19 -11.75 -10.87
N HIS A 120 13.29 -12.21 -10.29
CA HIS A 120 13.31 -13.38 -9.42
C HIS A 120 12.52 -13.13 -8.12
N PHE A 121 12.71 -11.97 -7.48
CA PHE A 121 11.98 -11.59 -6.28
C PHE A 121 10.47 -11.47 -6.55
N ARG A 122 10.06 -10.87 -7.68
CA ARG A 122 8.67 -10.80 -8.13
C ARG A 122 8.04 -12.18 -8.20
N ARG A 123 8.71 -13.15 -8.83
CA ARG A 123 8.20 -14.54 -8.93
C ARG A 123 8.00 -15.17 -7.55
N GLN A 124 8.92 -14.95 -6.61
CA GLN A 124 8.77 -15.46 -5.24
C GLN A 124 7.59 -14.80 -4.51
N VAL A 125 7.43 -13.47 -4.63
CA VAL A 125 6.30 -12.74 -4.03
C VAL A 125 4.97 -13.25 -4.59
N VAL A 126 4.85 -13.42 -5.91
CA VAL A 126 3.62 -13.96 -6.52
C VAL A 126 3.36 -15.40 -6.07
N ALA A 127 4.37 -16.28 -6.14
CA ALA A 127 4.24 -17.68 -5.76
C ALA A 127 3.91 -17.87 -4.27
N SER A 128 4.30 -16.94 -3.41
CA SER A 128 3.96 -16.97 -1.97
C SER A 128 2.46 -16.80 -1.70
N GLY A 129 1.70 -16.27 -2.66
CA GLY A 129 0.29 -15.91 -2.49
C GLY A 129 0.06 -14.87 -1.38
N LEU A 130 1.12 -14.18 -0.93
CA LEU A 130 1.02 -13.11 0.06
C LEU A 130 0.27 -11.93 -0.54
N SER A 131 -0.72 -11.44 0.19
CA SER A 131 -1.37 -10.16 -0.06
C SER A 131 -1.30 -9.29 1.19
N LYS A 132 -1.58 -7.98 1.05
CA LYS A 132 -1.67 -7.04 2.18
C LYS A 132 -2.62 -7.56 3.28
N TYR A 133 -3.63 -8.35 2.90
CA TYR A 133 -4.62 -8.94 3.78
C TYR A 133 -4.61 -10.47 3.65
N ASN A 134 -3.78 -11.15 4.44
CA ASN A 134 -3.75 -12.62 4.49
C ASN A 134 -4.85 -13.17 5.41
N LEU A 135 -6.12 -12.97 5.03
CA LEU A 135 -7.29 -13.47 5.76
C LEU A 135 -7.62 -14.91 5.36
N SER A 136 -8.05 -15.74 6.32
CA SER A 136 -8.75 -16.99 6.01
C SER A 136 -10.06 -16.64 5.30
N ALA A 137 -10.13 -16.91 4.00
CA ALA A 137 -11.27 -16.55 3.18
C ALA A 137 -11.89 -17.80 2.56
N ALA A 138 -13.20 -17.75 2.33
CA ALA A 138 -13.86 -18.72 1.48
C ALA A 138 -13.22 -18.70 0.09
N PRO A 139 -13.05 -19.87 -0.57
CA PRO A 139 -12.58 -19.91 -1.94
C PRO A 139 -13.58 -19.16 -2.83
N TRP A 140 -13.08 -18.20 -3.60
CA TRP A 140 -13.85 -17.59 -4.68
C TRP A 140 -13.56 -18.35 -5.97
N SER A 141 -14.61 -18.72 -6.68
CA SER A 141 -14.50 -19.30 -8.01
C SER A 141 -14.87 -18.25 -9.02
N ARG A 142 -14.02 -18.10 -10.04
CA ARG A 142 -14.32 -17.24 -11.17
C ARG A 142 -15.67 -17.68 -11.80
N PRO A 143 -16.59 -16.75 -12.07
CA PRO A 143 -17.80 -17.03 -12.82
C PRO A 143 -17.49 -17.65 -14.18
N ASP A 144 -18.22 -18.72 -14.55
CA ASP A 144 -18.15 -19.31 -15.88
C ASP A 144 -18.91 -18.40 -16.86
N THR A 145 -18.16 -17.49 -17.48
CA THR A 145 -18.71 -16.51 -18.42
C THR A 145 -17.75 -16.29 -19.58
N PRO A 146 -18.26 -16.16 -20.82
CA PRO A 146 -17.43 -15.81 -21.97
C PRO A 146 -17.03 -14.33 -21.96
N LYS A 147 -17.60 -13.51 -21.06
CA LYS A 147 -17.33 -12.07 -20.96
C LYS A 147 -15.97 -11.80 -20.31
N PRO A 148 -15.25 -10.74 -20.72
CA PRO A 148 -14.13 -10.24 -19.95
C PRO A 148 -14.58 -9.89 -18.53
N LEU A 149 -13.81 -10.31 -17.52
CA LEU A 149 -14.07 -9.98 -16.12
C LEU A 149 -13.34 -8.69 -15.76
N VAL A 150 -14.04 -7.83 -15.03
CA VAL A 150 -13.49 -6.59 -14.49
C VAL A 150 -13.62 -6.63 -12.98
N LEU A 151 -12.49 -6.70 -12.28
CA LEU A 151 -12.44 -6.66 -10.83
C LEU A 151 -12.27 -5.20 -10.36
N VAL A 152 -13.26 -4.71 -9.61
CA VAL A 152 -13.29 -3.35 -9.06
C VAL A 152 -13.07 -3.41 -7.56
N LEU A 153 -12.12 -2.61 -7.06
CA LEU A 153 -11.66 -2.70 -5.68
C LEU A 153 -12.14 -1.49 -4.89
N GLY A 154 -12.92 -1.77 -3.84
CA GLY A 154 -13.29 -0.80 -2.84
C GLY A 154 -12.10 -0.44 -1.95
N GLN A 155 -12.04 0.83 -1.54
CA GLN A 155 -11.05 1.36 -0.61
C GLN A 155 -11.76 2.07 0.54
N VAL A 156 -11.05 2.33 1.64
CA VAL A 156 -11.58 3.22 2.67
C VAL A 156 -11.56 4.64 2.10
N GLU A 157 -12.72 5.28 1.89
CA GLU A 157 -12.80 6.57 1.18
C GLU A 157 -12.04 7.72 1.87
N THR A 158 -11.79 7.58 3.18
CA THR A 158 -10.99 8.52 3.98
C THR A 158 -9.49 8.23 3.97
N ASP A 159 -9.02 7.26 3.18
CA ASP A 159 -7.60 6.93 3.06
C ASP A 159 -6.81 8.10 2.44
N ALA A 160 -5.64 8.40 3.01
CA ALA A 160 -4.78 9.49 2.55
C ALA A 160 -4.37 9.33 1.08
N SER A 161 -4.21 8.09 0.61
CA SER A 161 -3.91 7.79 -0.79
C SER A 161 -5.03 8.22 -1.75
N ILE A 162 -6.30 8.21 -1.32
CA ILE A 162 -7.40 8.77 -2.13
C ILE A 162 -7.32 10.29 -2.06
N ALA A 163 -7.26 10.86 -0.86
CA ALA A 163 -7.26 12.31 -0.67
C ALA A 163 -6.14 13.03 -1.43
N THR A 164 -4.99 12.37 -1.59
CA THR A 164 -3.77 12.95 -2.19
C THR A 164 -3.38 12.33 -3.53
N GLY A 165 -4.00 11.21 -3.92
CA GLY A 165 -3.72 10.50 -5.16
C GLY A 165 -4.89 10.51 -6.15
N THR A 166 -5.98 11.23 -5.90
CA THR A 166 -7.12 11.33 -6.84
C THR A 166 -7.50 12.77 -7.12
N LEU A 167 -7.87 13.08 -8.37
CA LEU A 167 -8.35 14.41 -8.77
C LEU A 167 -9.87 14.44 -8.94
N GLY A 168 -10.44 13.43 -9.63
CA GLY A 168 -11.86 13.33 -9.95
C GLY A 168 -12.63 12.29 -9.12
N ILE A 169 -12.46 11.01 -9.44
CA ILE A 169 -13.16 9.90 -8.74
C ILE A 169 -12.51 9.67 -7.37
N LYS A 170 -13.29 9.88 -6.30
CA LYS A 170 -12.83 9.75 -4.90
C LYS A 170 -13.69 8.83 -4.04
N THR A 171 -14.73 8.23 -4.61
CA THR A 171 -15.66 7.35 -3.90
C THR A 171 -15.75 6.00 -4.60
N ASN A 172 -16.05 4.96 -3.83
CA ASN A 172 -16.15 3.60 -4.34
C ASN A 172 -17.29 3.47 -5.35
N MET A 173 -18.42 4.14 -5.10
CA MET A 173 -19.55 4.14 -6.02
C MET A 173 -19.26 4.89 -7.32
N ALA A 174 -18.57 6.04 -7.26
CA ALA A 174 -18.18 6.74 -8.48
C ALA A 174 -17.19 5.91 -9.32
N LEU A 175 -16.26 5.19 -8.68
CA LEU A 175 -15.41 4.23 -9.36
C LEU A 175 -16.25 3.14 -10.04
N LEU A 176 -17.15 2.50 -9.30
CA LEU A 176 -17.94 1.38 -9.83
C LEU A 176 -18.84 1.81 -11.00
N GLN A 177 -19.44 2.99 -10.91
CA GLN A 177 -20.24 3.61 -11.97
C GLN A 177 -19.39 3.89 -13.22
N ALA A 178 -18.23 4.53 -13.06
CA ALA A 178 -17.34 4.84 -14.17
C ALA A 178 -16.83 3.56 -14.85
N VAL A 179 -16.53 2.51 -14.08
CA VAL A 179 -16.14 1.21 -14.62
C VAL A 179 -17.27 0.59 -15.43
N ARG A 180 -18.51 0.56 -14.91
CA ARG A 180 -19.66 0.03 -15.66
C ARG A 180 -19.88 0.78 -16.96
N GLN A 181 -19.75 2.11 -16.95
CA GLN A 181 -19.88 2.92 -18.17
C GLN A 181 -18.77 2.63 -19.18
N ALA A 182 -17.52 2.43 -18.72
CA ALA A 182 -16.38 2.12 -19.59
C ALA A 182 -16.35 0.66 -20.09
N ARG A 183 -17.09 -0.22 -19.43
CA ARG A 183 -17.15 -1.68 -19.67
C ARG A 183 -18.59 -2.18 -19.56
N PRO A 184 -19.50 -1.76 -20.46
CA PRO A 184 -20.93 -2.09 -20.36
C PRO A 184 -21.18 -3.60 -20.40
N ASP A 185 -20.49 -4.32 -21.27
CA ASP A 185 -20.71 -5.74 -21.52
C ASP A 185 -19.91 -6.68 -20.61
N ALA A 186 -18.95 -6.15 -19.85
CA ALA A 186 -18.09 -6.95 -18.99
C ALA A 186 -18.82 -7.54 -17.79
N TRP A 187 -18.30 -8.65 -17.29
CA TRP A 187 -18.70 -9.19 -15.99
C TRP A 187 -17.96 -8.42 -14.88
N VAL A 188 -18.65 -7.47 -14.24
CA VAL A 188 -18.03 -6.61 -13.22
C VAL A 188 -18.21 -7.25 -11.85
N VAL A 189 -17.09 -7.50 -11.17
CA VAL A 189 -17.03 -7.98 -9.79
C VAL A 189 -16.59 -6.84 -8.89
N TYR A 190 -17.41 -6.43 -7.93
CA TYR A 190 -17.02 -5.46 -6.92
C TYR A 190 -16.56 -6.17 -5.65
N LYS A 191 -15.37 -5.82 -5.17
CA LYS A 191 -14.84 -6.30 -3.90
C LYS A 191 -14.66 -5.13 -2.93
N PRO A 192 -15.59 -4.95 -1.96
CA PRO A 192 -15.46 -3.92 -0.95
C PRO A 192 -14.20 -4.10 -0.09
N HIS A 193 -13.73 -3.02 0.53
CA HIS A 193 -12.56 -3.06 1.39
C HIS A 193 -12.82 -3.96 2.64
N PRO A 194 -11.89 -4.84 3.05
CA PRO A 194 -12.12 -5.77 4.16
C PRO A 194 -12.42 -5.07 5.49
N ASP A 195 -11.77 -3.93 5.78
CA ASP A 195 -12.07 -3.15 7.00
C ASP A 195 -13.48 -2.54 7.00
N VAL A 196 -14.07 -2.28 5.82
CA VAL A 196 -15.47 -1.82 5.71
C VAL A 196 -16.41 -2.99 5.97
N VAL A 197 -16.15 -4.14 5.32
CA VAL A 197 -16.92 -5.38 5.54
C VAL A 197 -16.89 -5.83 7.01
N ALA A 198 -15.74 -5.68 7.67
CA ALA A 198 -15.56 -6.02 9.09
C ALA A 198 -16.16 -4.99 10.06
N GLY A 199 -16.73 -3.87 9.57
CA GLY A 199 -17.26 -2.78 10.38
C GLY A 199 -16.19 -1.96 11.13
N LEU A 200 -14.92 -2.09 10.75
CA LEU A 200 -13.80 -1.34 11.33
C LEU A 200 -13.68 0.07 10.74
N ARG A 201 -14.25 0.29 9.57
CA ARG A 201 -14.33 1.57 8.87
C ARG A 201 -15.74 1.77 8.35
N GLN A 202 -16.15 3.04 8.25
CA GLN A 202 -17.43 3.41 7.64
C GLN A 202 -17.41 3.03 6.16
N ALA A 203 -18.52 2.47 5.69
CA ALA A 203 -18.77 2.30 4.27
C ALA A 203 -18.90 3.66 3.59
N GLY A 204 -18.50 3.73 2.33
CA GLY A 204 -18.74 4.88 1.47
C GLY A 204 -20.23 5.13 1.25
N ALA A 205 -20.53 6.34 0.80
CA ALA A 205 -21.90 6.71 0.49
C ALA A 205 -22.48 5.78 -0.59
N GLN A 206 -23.68 5.26 -0.34
CA GLN A 206 -24.45 4.44 -1.28
C GLN A 206 -23.83 3.09 -1.68
N GLU A 207 -22.79 2.60 -0.99
CA GLU A 207 -22.20 1.28 -1.30
C GLU A 207 -23.19 0.11 -1.20
N ALA A 208 -24.27 0.25 -0.43
CA ALA A 208 -25.37 -0.72 -0.39
C ALA A 208 -26.05 -0.91 -1.77
N GLN A 209 -25.88 0.05 -2.68
CA GLN A 209 -26.43 0.02 -4.03
C GLN A 209 -25.43 -0.52 -5.08
N ALA A 210 -24.28 -1.06 -4.66
CA ALA A 210 -23.24 -1.56 -5.57
C ALA A 210 -23.77 -2.58 -6.59
N MET A 211 -24.72 -3.44 -6.20
CA MET A 211 -25.36 -4.42 -7.09
C MET A 211 -26.09 -3.82 -8.30
N LEU A 212 -26.44 -2.52 -8.27
CA LEU A 212 -27.00 -1.83 -9.45
C LEU A 212 -25.97 -1.63 -10.57
N TRP A 213 -24.67 -1.71 -10.25
CA TRP A 213 -23.58 -1.35 -11.15
C TRP A 213 -22.62 -2.51 -11.43
N CYS A 214 -22.71 -3.62 -10.68
CA CYS A 214 -21.89 -4.80 -10.85
C CYS A 214 -22.75 -6.07 -11.03
N ASN A 215 -22.12 -7.14 -11.49
CA ASN A 215 -22.74 -8.45 -11.60
C ASN A 215 -22.63 -9.24 -10.29
N GLU A 216 -21.61 -8.94 -9.47
CA GLU A 216 -21.30 -9.69 -8.26
C GLU A 216 -20.61 -8.78 -7.23
N VAL A 217 -20.99 -8.94 -5.94
CA VAL A 217 -20.28 -8.33 -4.80
C VAL A 217 -19.62 -9.42 -3.97
N VAL A 218 -18.28 -9.38 -3.89
CA VAL A 218 -17.48 -10.40 -3.20
C VAL A 218 -16.99 -9.87 -1.84
N LEU A 219 -17.75 -10.20 -0.80
CA LEU A 219 -17.43 -9.77 0.58
C LEU A 219 -16.27 -10.55 1.20
N GLN A 220 -16.19 -11.85 0.92
CA GLN A 220 -15.20 -12.76 1.53
C GLN A 220 -14.49 -13.56 0.44
N ALA A 221 -13.24 -13.19 0.17
CA ALA A 221 -12.35 -13.89 -0.74
C ALA A 221 -10.91 -13.39 -0.53
N SER A 222 -9.92 -14.28 -0.70
CA SER A 222 -8.52 -13.86 -0.71
C SER A 222 -8.24 -13.05 -1.96
N MET A 223 -7.58 -11.91 -1.80
CA MET A 223 -7.22 -11.08 -2.95
C MET A 223 -6.24 -11.80 -3.87
N SER A 224 -5.26 -12.53 -3.31
CA SER A 224 -4.31 -13.30 -4.12
C SER A 224 -5.01 -14.36 -4.95
N GLN A 225 -5.92 -15.13 -4.36
CA GLN A 225 -6.69 -16.14 -5.09
C GLN A 225 -7.56 -15.54 -6.19
N MET A 226 -8.20 -14.39 -5.94
CA MET A 226 -8.99 -13.72 -6.97
C MET A 226 -8.12 -13.25 -8.13
N LEU A 227 -6.96 -12.66 -7.85
CA LEU A 227 -6.02 -12.23 -8.89
C LEU A 227 -5.44 -13.41 -9.67
N ASP A 228 -5.12 -14.52 -8.99
CA ASP A 228 -4.58 -15.74 -9.61
C ASP A 228 -5.63 -16.44 -10.50
N ALA A 229 -6.92 -16.20 -10.26
CA ALA A 229 -8.03 -16.71 -11.07
C ALA A 229 -8.42 -15.81 -12.25
N LEU A 230 -7.72 -14.70 -12.48
CA LEU A 230 -7.94 -13.84 -13.64
C LEU A 230 -7.23 -14.38 -14.88
N ASN A 231 -7.92 -14.33 -16.01
CA ASN A 231 -7.41 -14.65 -17.33
C ASN A 231 -6.67 -13.44 -17.94
N PRO A 232 -5.83 -13.65 -18.98
CA PRO A 232 -5.07 -12.56 -19.60
C PRO A 232 -5.89 -11.39 -20.14
N GLN A 233 -7.17 -11.62 -20.48
CA GLN A 233 -8.09 -10.60 -21.01
C GLN A 233 -8.84 -9.82 -19.92
N ASP A 234 -8.67 -10.19 -18.66
CA ASP A 234 -9.35 -9.54 -17.55
C ASP A 234 -8.60 -8.31 -17.05
N GLU A 235 -9.34 -7.43 -16.39
CA GLU A 235 -8.82 -6.16 -15.96
C GLU A 235 -9.08 -5.93 -14.47
N VAL A 236 -8.15 -5.23 -13.83
CA VAL A 236 -8.26 -4.77 -12.44
C VAL A 236 -8.41 -3.25 -12.46
N HIS A 237 -9.52 -2.73 -11.94
CA HIS A 237 -9.84 -1.30 -11.93
C HIS A 237 -9.75 -0.74 -10.51
N VAL A 238 -8.93 0.29 -10.33
CA VAL A 238 -8.60 0.86 -9.02
C VAL A 238 -8.62 2.38 -9.05
N MET A 239 -8.87 3.02 -7.90
CA MET A 239 -8.45 4.40 -7.69
C MET A 239 -6.95 4.42 -7.40
N THR A 240 -6.56 4.04 -6.18
CA THR A 240 -5.17 4.10 -5.70
C THR A 240 -4.73 2.86 -4.91
N SER A 241 -5.54 1.81 -4.91
CA SER A 241 -5.33 0.61 -4.11
C SER A 241 -3.98 -0.05 -4.39
N LEU A 242 -3.28 -0.53 -3.34
CA LEU A 242 -2.07 -1.34 -3.51
C LEU A 242 -2.35 -2.62 -4.32
N THR A 243 -3.58 -3.12 -4.33
CA THR A 243 -3.98 -4.29 -5.12
C THR A 243 -3.75 -4.12 -6.61
N GLY A 244 -3.81 -2.89 -7.15
CA GLY A 244 -3.42 -2.65 -8.53
C GLY A 244 -1.94 -2.97 -8.77
N PHE A 245 -1.06 -2.67 -7.83
CA PHE A 245 0.34 -3.11 -7.90
C PHE A 245 0.46 -4.64 -7.82
N GLU A 246 -0.28 -5.29 -6.91
CA GLU A 246 -0.29 -6.76 -6.79
C GLU A 246 -0.77 -7.46 -8.08
N ALA A 247 -1.68 -6.83 -8.82
CA ALA A 247 -2.15 -7.28 -10.13
C ALA A 247 -1.07 -7.11 -11.21
N LEU A 248 -0.36 -5.96 -11.22
CA LEU A 248 0.79 -5.77 -12.11
C LEU A 248 1.87 -6.83 -11.90
N LEU A 249 2.16 -7.23 -10.65
CA LEU A 249 3.16 -8.28 -10.36
C LEU A 249 2.83 -9.62 -11.06
N ARG A 250 1.55 -9.87 -11.35
CA ARG A 250 1.02 -11.05 -12.04
C ARG A 250 0.87 -10.86 -13.56
N GLY A 251 1.20 -9.68 -14.08
CA GLY A 251 1.02 -9.35 -15.50
C GLY A 251 -0.44 -9.09 -15.89
N ILE A 252 -1.31 -8.78 -14.92
CA ILE A 252 -2.73 -8.48 -15.18
C ILE A 252 -2.86 -7.03 -15.61
N GLN A 253 -3.74 -6.74 -16.58
CA GLN A 253 -4.00 -5.37 -17.02
C GLN A 253 -4.67 -4.56 -15.90
N VAL A 254 -4.08 -3.41 -15.59
CA VAL A 254 -4.61 -2.51 -14.55
C VAL A 254 -5.07 -1.20 -15.17
N VAL A 255 -6.26 -0.73 -14.75
CA VAL A 255 -6.83 0.56 -15.10
C VAL A 255 -6.90 1.44 -13.85
N CYS A 256 -6.22 2.59 -13.89
CA CYS A 256 -6.12 3.52 -12.77
C CYS A 256 -7.03 4.73 -12.98
N TYR A 257 -7.94 4.98 -12.03
CA TYR A 257 -8.77 6.18 -11.97
C TYR A 257 -8.21 7.25 -11.01
N GLY A 258 -7.23 6.87 -10.20
CA GLY A 258 -6.35 7.79 -9.48
C GLY A 258 -4.92 7.73 -10.02
N GLN A 259 -3.99 8.23 -9.22
CA GLN A 259 -2.56 8.35 -9.53
C GLN A 259 -1.69 7.65 -8.47
N PRO A 260 -1.91 6.34 -8.21
CA PRO A 260 -1.06 5.58 -7.28
C PRO A 260 0.39 5.57 -7.77
N PHE A 261 1.34 5.24 -6.89
CA PHE A 261 2.78 5.29 -7.20
C PHE A 261 3.21 4.53 -8.47
N TYR A 262 2.47 3.49 -8.84
CA TYR A 262 2.73 2.63 -10.00
C TYR A 262 2.03 3.07 -11.30
N ALA A 263 1.18 4.10 -11.27
CA ALA A 263 0.55 4.68 -12.46
C ALA A 263 1.48 5.66 -13.20
N GLY A 264 1.22 5.97 -14.47
CA GLY A 264 1.96 6.98 -15.22
C GLY A 264 3.29 6.52 -15.81
N TRP A 265 3.65 5.25 -15.64
CA TRP A 265 4.92 4.67 -16.12
C TRP A 265 4.76 3.80 -17.37
N GLY A 266 3.57 3.80 -17.99
CA GLY A 266 3.26 2.95 -19.15
C GLY A 266 2.94 1.49 -18.84
N LEU A 267 2.82 1.13 -17.56
CA LEU A 267 2.43 -0.22 -17.08
C LEU A 267 0.92 -0.34 -16.83
N THR A 268 0.20 0.77 -16.79
CA THR A 268 -1.23 0.87 -16.49
C THR A 268 -1.96 1.66 -17.57
N LEU A 269 -3.27 1.45 -17.68
CA LEU A 269 -4.16 2.35 -18.43
C LEU A 269 -4.65 3.44 -17.49
N ASP A 270 -4.07 4.64 -17.61
CA ASP A 270 -4.36 5.74 -16.71
C ASP A 270 -5.50 6.61 -17.25
N ARG A 271 -6.59 6.72 -16.49
CA ARG A 271 -7.70 7.63 -16.81
C ARG A 271 -7.38 9.09 -16.48
N GLN A 272 -6.38 9.30 -15.63
CA GLN A 272 -5.85 10.62 -15.24
C GLN A 272 -4.32 10.60 -15.38
N PRO A 273 -3.79 10.89 -16.58
CA PRO A 273 -2.35 10.93 -16.81
C PRO A 273 -1.63 11.82 -15.79
N HIS A 274 -0.45 11.39 -15.34
CA HIS A 274 0.31 12.12 -14.33
C HIS A 274 1.33 13.05 -15.00
N PRO A 275 1.26 14.38 -14.80
CA PRO A 275 2.05 15.33 -15.58
C PRO A 275 3.56 15.24 -15.33
N ARG A 276 3.98 14.74 -14.15
CA ARG A 276 5.41 14.68 -13.76
C ARG A 276 6.10 13.36 -14.12
N ARG A 277 5.33 12.31 -14.44
CA ARG A 277 5.88 10.97 -14.74
C ARG A 277 5.99 10.83 -16.25
N THR A 278 7.21 10.97 -16.76
CA THR A 278 7.46 11.09 -18.21
C THR A 278 8.22 9.90 -18.79
N ARG A 279 8.68 8.99 -17.95
CA ARG A 279 9.42 7.79 -18.35
C ARG A 279 8.48 6.60 -18.50
N ARG A 280 8.81 5.71 -19.45
CA ARG A 280 8.22 4.36 -19.51
C ARG A 280 9.14 3.37 -18.79
N LEU A 281 8.55 2.51 -17.96
CA LEU A 281 9.27 1.50 -17.19
C LEU A 281 8.85 0.10 -17.60
N SER A 282 9.77 -0.84 -17.47
CA SER A 282 9.45 -2.25 -17.35
C SER A 282 8.89 -2.56 -15.95
N LEU A 283 8.15 -3.66 -15.83
CA LEU A 283 7.64 -4.10 -14.54
C LEU A 283 8.77 -4.40 -13.54
N ASP A 284 9.91 -4.89 -14.02
CA ASP A 284 11.05 -5.23 -13.16
C ASP A 284 11.82 -3.99 -12.67
N GLU A 285 11.81 -2.88 -13.42
CA GLU A 285 12.28 -1.58 -12.92
C GLU A 285 11.38 -1.06 -11.78
N LEU A 286 10.06 -1.14 -11.96
CA LEU A 286 9.11 -0.77 -10.90
C LEU A 286 9.30 -1.64 -9.65
N VAL A 287 9.48 -2.95 -9.82
CA VAL A 287 9.75 -3.89 -8.71
C VAL A 287 11.08 -3.59 -8.03
N ALA A 288 12.15 -3.34 -8.78
CA ALA A 288 13.45 -3.02 -8.22
C ALA A 288 13.37 -1.80 -7.28
N ALA A 289 12.75 -0.72 -7.76
CA ALA A 289 12.57 0.48 -6.95
C ALA A 289 11.62 0.24 -5.77
N ALA A 290 10.41 -0.24 -6.02
CA ALA A 290 9.35 -0.30 -5.03
C ALA A 290 9.58 -1.38 -3.96
N LEU A 291 10.17 -2.53 -4.31
CA LEU A 291 10.29 -3.67 -3.40
C LEU A 291 11.73 -3.95 -2.92
N LEU A 292 12.76 -3.51 -3.65
CA LEU A 292 14.14 -3.79 -3.24
C LEU A 292 14.86 -2.58 -2.65
N LEU A 293 14.64 -1.39 -3.20
CA LEU A 293 15.45 -0.21 -2.87
C LEU A 293 14.75 0.79 -1.94
N TYR A 294 13.47 1.09 -2.21
CA TYR A 294 12.75 2.14 -1.49
C TYR A 294 12.36 1.76 -0.05
N PRO A 295 11.86 0.54 0.24
CA PRO A 295 11.52 0.16 1.60
C PRO A 295 12.75 -0.29 2.41
N VAL A 296 12.72 -0.03 3.71
CA VAL A 296 13.62 -0.60 4.70
C VAL A 296 12.98 -1.82 5.32
N TYR A 297 13.69 -2.94 5.27
CA TYR A 297 13.29 -4.19 5.90
C TYR A 297 14.05 -4.40 7.21
N VAL A 298 13.35 -4.89 8.23
CA VAL A 298 13.92 -5.22 9.54
C VAL A 298 13.50 -6.63 9.91
N SER A 299 14.46 -7.49 10.24
CA SER A 299 14.21 -8.85 10.69
C SER A 299 13.41 -8.86 11.99
N ARG A 300 12.39 -9.71 12.06
CA ARG A 300 11.65 -9.95 13.30
C ARG A 300 12.49 -10.69 14.33
N VAL A 301 13.42 -11.52 13.87
CA VAL A 301 14.29 -12.35 14.71
C VAL A 301 15.41 -11.52 15.31
N SER A 302 16.22 -10.84 14.48
CA SER A 302 17.38 -10.10 14.97
C SER A 302 17.07 -8.64 15.37
N GLY A 303 15.97 -8.08 14.84
CA GLY A 303 15.68 -6.66 15.00
C GLY A 303 16.61 -5.72 14.23
N GLN A 304 17.48 -6.26 13.38
CA GLN A 304 18.40 -5.53 12.52
C GLN A 304 17.82 -5.38 11.11
N ARG A 305 18.37 -4.45 10.34
CA ARG A 305 18.05 -4.34 8.92
C ARG A 305 18.41 -5.64 8.20
N CYS A 306 17.56 -6.04 7.26
CA CYS A 306 17.77 -7.23 6.46
C CYS A 306 17.44 -6.96 4.99
N LEU A 307 17.76 -7.94 4.14
CA LEU A 307 17.40 -7.90 2.73
C LEU A 307 15.90 -8.22 2.55
N PRO A 308 15.27 -7.70 1.48
CA PRO A 308 13.87 -8.03 1.12
C PRO A 308 13.61 -9.53 1.04
N GLU A 309 14.57 -10.30 0.51
CA GLU A 309 14.50 -11.76 0.40
C GLU A 309 14.43 -12.44 1.77
N GLN A 310 15.25 -11.99 2.72
CA GLN A 310 15.21 -12.49 4.09
C GLN A 310 13.88 -12.13 4.75
N ALA A 311 13.39 -10.91 4.56
CA ALA A 311 12.09 -10.50 5.10
C ALA A 311 10.93 -11.34 4.54
N LEU A 312 10.99 -11.70 3.25
CA LEU A 312 10.01 -12.58 2.61
C LEU A 312 10.05 -14.00 3.21
N GLN A 313 11.25 -14.55 3.42
CA GLN A 313 11.41 -15.85 4.08
C GLN A 313 10.86 -15.84 5.52
N GLU A 314 11.12 -14.78 6.28
CA GLU A 314 10.57 -14.61 7.63
C GLU A 314 9.04 -14.46 7.62
N LEU A 315 8.46 -13.76 6.64
CA LEU A 315 7.00 -13.69 6.44
C LEU A 315 6.40 -15.06 6.20
N LEU A 316 7.00 -15.85 5.32
CA LEU A 316 6.54 -17.18 4.96
C LEU A 316 6.62 -18.16 6.14
N ALA A 317 7.75 -18.16 6.85
CA ALA A 317 7.92 -18.98 8.05
C ALA A 317 6.89 -18.61 9.13
N TRP A 318 6.64 -17.32 9.32
CA TRP A 318 5.65 -16.85 10.28
C TRP A 318 4.22 -17.25 9.89
N ARG A 319 3.87 -17.19 8.60
CA ARG A 319 2.57 -17.66 8.09
C ARG A 319 2.35 -19.15 8.39
N GLY A 320 3.38 -19.99 8.20
CA GLY A 320 3.31 -21.42 8.49
C GLY A 320 3.11 -21.74 9.98
N GLN A 321 3.58 -20.88 10.88
CA GLN A 321 3.46 -21.05 12.33
C GLN A 321 2.18 -20.46 12.94
N SER A 322 1.46 -19.61 12.19
CA SER A 322 0.22 -18.98 12.63
C SER A 322 -0.95 -19.50 11.79
N PRO A 323 -1.50 -20.71 12.07
CA PRO A 323 -2.68 -21.19 11.37
C PRO A 323 -3.82 -20.20 11.63
N GLY A 324 -4.42 -19.70 10.55
CA GLY A 324 -5.32 -18.55 10.55
C GLY A 324 -6.38 -18.60 11.64
N GLY A 325 -6.20 -17.78 12.67
CA GLY A 325 -7.17 -17.56 13.72
C GLY A 325 -7.15 -16.10 14.12
N VAL A 326 -8.23 -15.37 13.83
CA VAL A 326 -8.47 -14.09 14.49
C VAL A 326 -8.60 -14.41 15.97
N VAL A 327 -7.64 -13.94 16.76
CA VAL A 327 -7.68 -14.07 18.20
C VAL A 327 -8.86 -13.22 18.71
N TRP A 328 -10.01 -13.86 18.90
CA TRP A 328 -11.32 -13.25 19.13
C TRP A 328 -11.35 -12.24 20.29
N TRP A 329 -10.56 -12.45 21.35
CA TRP A 329 -10.45 -11.50 22.47
C TRP A 329 -9.78 -10.17 22.08
N ARG A 330 -8.95 -10.15 21.04
CA ARG A 330 -8.33 -8.92 20.51
C ARG A 330 -9.32 -8.04 19.75
N ARG A 331 -10.54 -8.53 19.48
CA ARG A 331 -11.64 -7.77 18.85
C ARG A 331 -12.32 -6.82 19.86
N TRP A 332 -12.37 -7.21 21.14
CA TRP A 332 -13.06 -6.48 22.22
C TRP A 332 -12.23 -5.35 22.84
N LEU A 333 -10.90 -5.43 22.81
CA LEU A 333 -10.00 -4.40 23.39
C LEU A 333 -9.67 -3.24 22.44
N ARG A 334 -10.19 -3.24 21.20
CA ARG A 334 -9.84 -2.30 20.12
C ARG A 334 -10.25 -0.83 20.34
N PRO A 335 -11.44 -0.50 20.89
CA PRO A 335 -11.84 0.90 21.08
C PRO A 335 -10.90 1.64 22.04
N LEU A 336 -10.31 0.93 23.00
CA LEU A 336 -9.38 1.47 23.98
C LEU A 336 -7.95 1.65 23.43
N LEU A 337 -7.59 0.92 22.37
CA LEU A 337 -6.25 0.94 21.78
C LEU A 337 -6.14 1.80 20.50
N ALA A 338 -7.26 2.11 19.84
CA ALA A 338 -7.30 2.98 18.65
C ALA A 338 -7.17 4.49 18.98
N ARG A 339 -7.23 4.86 20.26
CA ARG A 339 -7.05 6.25 20.76
C ARG A 339 -5.68 6.51 21.41
N ALA A 340 -4.68 5.64 21.21
CA ALA A 340 -3.37 5.73 21.87
C ALA A 340 -2.16 5.84 20.92
#